data_AF-A0A7K4R8W2-F1
#
_entry.id   AF-A0A7K4R8W2-F1
#
_cell.length_a   1.000
_cell.length_b   1.000
_cell.length_c   1.000
_cell.angle_alpha   90.00
_cell.angle_beta   90.00
_cell.angle_gamma   90.00
#
_symmetry.space_group_name_H-M   'P 1'
#
loop_
_entity.id
_entity.type
_entity.pdbx_description
1 polymer ?
#
loop_
_entity_poly.entity_id
_entity_poly.type
_entity_poly.pdbx_seq_one_letter_code
_entity_poly.pdbx_strand_id
1 'polypeptide(L)'
;PAALCTLGALLGLGCGCFGYRCFRAVMFLSGLLFGSAVIFLLCHRERVLGAPLSLEASAGIALGIGLLCGLLTALLRSVGLFTTGLLLGLLVAAAALAALAPAEPPGSPWVGAGVALGLALLGALSALRWPRALTVLGTGVGGAAALVVCADYFAEGAALVGFALARLRGAPGGPLCWPGWALLGAWPALSVTAVLLQWKVTAGG
;
A
#
# COMPACT_ATOMS: atom_id res chain seq x y z
N PRO A 1 11.09 -10.62 -10.76
CA PRO A 1 10.58 -9.29 -10.34
C PRO A 1 9.61 -8.65 -11.36
N ALA A 2 9.90 -8.68 -12.67
CA ALA A 2 8.97 -8.18 -13.70
C ALA A 2 7.61 -8.90 -13.71
N ALA A 3 7.59 -10.23 -13.62
CA ALA A 3 6.35 -11.02 -13.54
C ALA A 3 5.50 -10.69 -12.30
N LEU A 4 6.15 -10.37 -11.17
CA LEU A 4 5.45 -9.94 -9.95
C LEU A 4 4.82 -8.56 -10.11
N CYS A 5 5.49 -7.64 -10.83
CA CYS A 5 4.93 -6.33 -11.13
C CYS A 5 3.76 -6.45 -12.11
N THR A 6 3.85 -7.28 -13.15
CA THR A 6 2.71 -7.47 -14.07
C THR A 6 1.51 -8.11 -13.35
N LEU A 7 1.75 -9.09 -12.49
CA LEU A 7 0.70 -9.68 -11.65
C LEU A 7 0.11 -8.64 -10.68
N GLY A 8 0.96 -7.82 -10.04
CA GLY A 8 0.54 -6.74 -9.15
C GLY A 8 -0.28 -5.67 -9.85
N ALA A 9 0.09 -5.30 -11.08
CA ALA A 9 -0.65 -4.35 -11.91
C ALA A 9 -2.02 -4.92 -12.33
N LEU A 10 -2.07 -6.19 -12.76
CA LEU A 10 -3.32 -6.86 -13.12
C LEU A 10 -4.26 -7.03 -11.92
N LEU A 11 -3.72 -7.43 -10.77
CA LEU A 11 -4.46 -7.52 -9.51
C LEU A 11 -4.92 -6.13 -9.04
N GLY A 12 -4.06 -5.12 -9.14
CA GLY A 12 -4.38 -3.73 -8.81
C GLY A 12 -5.48 -3.16 -9.69
N LEU A 13 -5.45 -3.42 -10.99
CA LEU A 13 -6.50 -3.03 -11.94
C LEU A 13 -7.81 -3.78 -11.64
N GLY A 14 -7.74 -5.10 -11.44
CA GLY A 14 -8.91 -5.91 -11.11
C GLY A 14 -9.58 -5.48 -9.81
N CYS A 15 -8.80 -5.33 -8.73
CA CYS A 15 -9.28 -4.84 -7.44
C CYS A 15 -9.74 -3.37 -7.52
N GLY A 16 -9.05 -2.52 -8.29
CA GLY A 16 -9.40 -1.11 -8.48
C GLY A 16 -10.68 -0.90 -9.29
N CYS A 17 -10.98 -1.75 -10.27
CA CYS A 17 -12.20 -1.65 -11.07
C CYS A 17 -13.39 -2.42 -10.47
N PHE A 18 -13.13 -3.56 -9.82
CA PHE A 18 -14.17 -4.49 -9.34
C PHE A 18 -14.18 -4.69 -7.81
N GLY A 19 -13.47 -3.85 -7.04
CA GLY A 19 -13.23 -4.05 -5.62
C GLY A 19 -14.48 -4.27 -4.78
N TYR A 20 -15.56 -3.56 -5.07
CA TYR A 20 -16.84 -3.74 -4.38
C TYR A 20 -17.48 -5.12 -4.66
N ARG A 21 -17.37 -5.65 -5.88
CA ARG A 21 -17.89 -6.99 -6.24
C ARG A 21 -16.99 -8.10 -5.69
N CYS A 22 -15.68 -7.87 -5.65
CA CYS A 22 -14.67 -8.81 -5.16
C CYS A 22 -14.26 -8.57 -3.70
N PHE A 23 -15.21 -8.16 -2.86
CA PHE A 23 -14.94 -7.70 -1.49
C PHE A 23 -14.12 -8.69 -0.65
N ARG A 24 -14.43 -10.00 -0.70
CA ARG A 24 -13.66 -11.02 0.03
C ARG A 24 -12.24 -11.19 -0.49
N ALA A 25 -12.05 -11.14 -1.81
CA ALA A 25 -10.74 -11.27 -2.43
C ALA A 25 -9.85 -10.06 -2.11
N VAL A 26 -10.44 -8.85 -2.08
CA VAL A 26 -9.75 -7.62 -1.66
C VAL A 26 -9.29 -7.73 -0.22
N MET A 27 -10.16 -8.16 0.70
CA MET A 27 -9.77 -8.31 2.11
C MET A 27 -8.64 -9.33 2.25
N PHE A 28 -8.74 -10.48 1.58
CA PHE A 28 -7.69 -11.48 1.52
C PHE A 28 -6.35 -10.91 1.04
N LEU A 29 -6.35 -10.23 -0.11
CA LEU A 29 -5.13 -9.68 -0.70
C LEU A 29 -4.51 -8.60 0.19
N SER A 30 -5.33 -7.76 0.81
CA SER A 30 -4.87 -6.70 1.70
C SER A 30 -4.19 -7.27 2.96
N GLY A 31 -4.77 -8.32 3.56
CA GLY A 31 -4.16 -9.03 4.68
C GLY A 31 -2.90 -9.81 4.29
N LEU A 32 -2.90 -10.43 3.11
CA LEU A 32 -1.72 -11.12 2.56
C LEU A 32 -0.55 -10.15 2.39
N LEU A 33 -0.78 -9.01 1.73
CA LEU A 33 0.24 -8.00 1.47
C LEU A 33 0.74 -7.37 2.76
N PHE A 34 -0.16 -6.98 3.67
CA PHE A 34 0.24 -6.37 4.93
C PHE A 34 1.00 -7.35 5.83
N GLY A 35 0.48 -8.56 6.02
CA GLY A 35 1.11 -9.59 6.85
C GLY A 35 2.47 -10.03 6.31
N SER A 36 2.57 -10.31 5.01
CA SER A 36 3.85 -10.69 4.40
C SER A 36 4.87 -9.56 4.45
N ALA A 37 4.47 -8.30 4.19
CA ALA A 37 5.38 -7.15 4.23
C ALA A 37 5.94 -6.91 5.65
N VAL A 38 5.10 -6.96 6.69
CA VAL A 38 5.54 -6.76 8.08
C VAL A 38 6.52 -7.84 8.50
N ILE A 39 6.21 -9.11 8.26
CA ILE A 39 7.09 -10.23 8.62
C ILE A 39 8.40 -10.18 7.81
N PHE A 40 8.32 -9.90 6.51
CA PHE A 40 9.51 -9.78 5.68
C PHE A 40 10.44 -8.66 6.17
N LEU A 41 9.88 -7.50 6.55
CA LEU A 41 10.64 -6.41 7.15
C LEU A 41 11.26 -6.80 8.50
N LEU A 42 10.53 -7.56 9.33
CA LEU A 42 11.01 -8.05 10.62
C LEU A 42 12.20 -9.00 10.43
N CYS A 43 12.06 -10.02 9.57
CA CYS A 43 13.11 -10.97 9.24
C CYS A 43 14.31 -10.27 8.59
N HIS A 44 14.09 -9.25 7.76
CA HIS A 44 15.19 -8.48 7.17
C HIS A 44 15.94 -7.68 8.24
N ARG A 45 15.24 -7.09 9.22
CA ARG A 45 15.87 -6.41 10.36
C ARG A 45 16.65 -7.40 11.24
N GLU A 46 16.09 -8.56 11.54
CA GLU A 46 16.78 -9.62 12.30
C GLU A 46 18.02 -10.16 11.59
N ARG A 47 17.99 -10.26 10.25
CA ARG A 47 19.17 -10.62 9.45
C ARG A 47 20.31 -9.61 9.64
N VAL A 48 19.99 -8.33 9.81
CA VAL A 48 20.97 -7.28 10.13
C VAL A 48 21.51 -7.42 11.56
N LEU A 49 20.76 -8.06 12.47
CA LEU A 49 21.14 -8.30 13.87
C LEU A 49 21.88 -9.62 14.14
N GLY A 50 22.18 -10.44 13.13
CA GLY A 50 23.20 -11.50 13.23
C GLY A 50 22.77 -12.96 13.08
N ALA A 51 21.52 -13.27 12.71
CA ALA A 51 21.09 -14.63 12.36
C ALA A 51 21.03 -14.79 10.81
N PRO A 52 21.91 -15.60 10.17
CA PRO A 52 21.89 -15.79 8.72
C PRO A 52 20.79 -16.78 8.32
N LEU A 53 19.54 -16.33 8.29
CA LEU A 53 18.48 -17.05 7.57
C LEU A 53 18.66 -16.84 6.07
N SER A 54 18.52 -17.91 5.29
CA SER A 54 18.54 -17.82 3.82
C SER A 54 17.37 -16.96 3.34
N LEU A 55 17.61 -16.12 2.32
CA LEU A 55 16.60 -15.20 1.78
C LEU A 55 15.32 -15.96 1.37
N GLU A 56 15.49 -17.17 0.83
CA GLU A 56 14.40 -18.05 0.41
C GLU A 56 13.57 -18.56 1.60
N ALA A 57 14.20 -18.94 2.72
CA ALA A 57 13.49 -19.35 3.92
C ALA A 57 12.69 -18.19 4.52
N SER A 58 13.27 -16.98 4.57
CA SER A 58 12.57 -15.79 5.07
C SER A 58 11.37 -15.41 4.19
N ALA A 59 11.48 -15.56 2.88
CA ALA A 59 10.37 -15.34 1.96
C ALA A 59 9.26 -16.39 2.16
N GLY A 60 9.61 -17.66 2.37
CA GLY A 60 8.65 -18.72 2.66
C GLY A 60 7.87 -18.47 3.96
N ILE A 61 8.55 -18.09 5.04
CA ILE A 61 7.91 -17.76 6.32
C ILE A 61 7.00 -16.54 6.19
N ALA A 62 7.46 -15.49 5.51
CA ALA A 62 6.68 -14.28 5.26
C ALA A 62 5.42 -14.58 4.43
N LEU A 63 5.53 -15.43 3.40
CA LEU A 63 4.37 -15.86 2.61
C LEU A 63 3.41 -16.73 3.41
N GLY A 64 3.91 -17.65 4.24
CA GLY A 64 3.09 -18.50 5.11
C GLY A 64 2.27 -17.68 6.11
N ILE A 65 2.91 -16.76 6.83
CA ILE A 65 2.23 -15.88 7.78
C ILE A 65 1.31 -14.90 7.04
N GLY A 66 1.74 -14.37 5.89
CA GLY A 66 0.90 -13.55 5.01
C GLY A 66 -0.36 -14.29 4.58
N LEU A 67 -0.27 -15.56 4.19
CA LEU A 67 -1.42 -16.40 3.82
C LEU A 67 -2.40 -16.57 4.98
N LEU A 68 -1.89 -16.85 6.18
CA LEU A 68 -2.71 -16.94 7.40
C LEU A 68 -3.41 -15.61 7.70
N CYS A 69 -2.69 -14.49 7.59
CA CYS A 69 -3.24 -13.15 7.79
C CYS A 69 -4.30 -12.78 6.74
N GLY A 70 -4.04 -13.11 5.47
CA GLY A 70 -4.98 -12.95 4.36
C GLY A 70 -6.24 -13.79 4.58
N LEU A 71 -6.09 -15.04 4.99
CA LEU A 71 -7.23 -15.90 5.30
C LEU A 71 -8.05 -15.33 6.47
N LEU A 72 -7.38 -14.90 7.55
CA LEU A 72 -8.03 -14.28 8.71
C LEU A 72 -8.82 -13.02 8.34
N THR A 73 -8.25 -12.14 7.52
CA THR A 73 -8.93 -10.91 7.04
C THR A 73 -10.10 -11.21 6.10
N ALA A 74 -10.03 -12.30 5.33
CA ALA A 74 -11.13 -12.75 4.48
C ALA A 74 -12.29 -13.38 5.28
N LEU A 75 -11.98 -14.11 6.35
CA LEU A 75 -12.97 -14.72 7.25
C LEU A 75 -13.60 -13.67 8.17
N LEU A 76 -12.77 -12.82 8.80
CA LEU A 76 -13.21 -11.81 9.75
C LEU A 76 -13.37 -10.46 9.05
N ARG A 77 -14.61 -10.17 8.64
CA ARG A 77 -14.96 -8.91 7.96
C ARG A 77 -14.47 -7.66 8.68
N SER A 78 -14.55 -7.64 10.01
CA SER A 78 -14.09 -6.50 10.82
C SER A 78 -12.58 -6.30 10.72
N VAL A 79 -11.82 -7.40 10.69
CA VAL A 79 -10.35 -7.36 10.56
C VAL A 79 -9.95 -6.95 9.16
N GLY A 80 -10.61 -7.47 8.12
CA GLY A 80 -10.34 -7.06 6.74
C GLY A 80 -10.71 -5.60 6.43
N LEU A 81 -11.78 -5.08 7.01
CA LEU A 81 -12.11 -3.64 6.94
C LEU A 81 -11.07 -2.78 7.66
N PHE A 82 -10.61 -3.23 8.83
CA PHE A 82 -9.56 -2.57 9.57
C PHE A 82 -8.23 -2.54 8.79
N THR A 83 -7.79 -3.67 8.22
CA THR A 83 -6.54 -3.75 7.46
C THR A 83 -6.58 -2.92 6.18
N THR A 84 -7.70 -2.96 5.45
CA THR A 84 -7.88 -2.12 4.24
C THR A 84 -7.86 -0.62 4.58
N GLY A 85 -8.51 -0.20 5.67
CA GLY A 85 -8.45 1.18 6.15
C GLY A 85 -7.05 1.61 6.60
N LEU A 86 -6.33 0.71 7.26
CA LEU A 86 -4.94 0.92 7.69
C LEU A 86 -4.00 1.14 6.49
N LEU A 87 -4.10 0.28 5.46
CA LEU A 87 -3.36 0.38 4.21
C LEU A 87 -3.67 1.70 3.47
N LEU A 88 -4.94 2.08 3.40
CA LEU A 88 -5.35 3.34 2.80
C LEU A 88 -4.74 4.54 3.54
N GLY A 89 -4.85 4.57 4.87
CA GLY A 89 -4.28 5.64 5.67
C GLY A 89 -2.75 5.72 5.56
N LEU A 90 -2.06 4.58 5.44
CA LEU A 90 -0.63 4.54 5.20
C LEU A 90 -0.25 5.09 3.81
N LEU A 91 -1.03 4.78 2.76
CA LEU A 91 -0.83 5.34 1.42
C LEU A 91 -1.04 6.87 1.42
N VAL A 92 -2.08 7.35 2.08
CA VAL A 92 -2.34 8.80 2.22
C VAL A 92 -1.21 9.47 3.00
N ALA A 93 -0.70 8.84 4.06
CA ALA A 93 0.44 9.37 4.81
C ALA A 93 1.71 9.44 3.95
N ALA A 94 2.01 8.38 3.21
CA ALA A 94 3.16 8.35 2.29
C ALA A 94 3.05 9.46 1.24
N ALA A 95 1.86 9.67 0.69
CA ALA A 95 1.63 10.73 -0.28
C ALA A 95 1.70 12.14 0.33
N ALA A 96 1.17 12.35 1.54
CA ALA A 96 1.29 13.62 2.24
C ALA A 96 2.77 13.96 2.52
N LEU A 97 3.53 12.99 3.02
CA LEU A 97 4.96 13.14 3.26
C LEU A 97 5.76 13.33 1.96
N ALA A 98 5.36 12.70 0.87
CA ALA A 98 5.96 12.90 -0.45
C ALA A 98 5.56 14.26 -1.08
N ALA A 99 4.38 14.78 -0.81
CA ALA A 99 3.95 16.11 -1.28
C ALA A 99 4.63 17.24 -0.51
N LEU A 100 4.97 16.99 0.76
CA LEU A 100 5.82 17.86 1.60
C LEU A 100 7.30 17.85 1.18
N ALA A 101 7.66 17.14 0.10
CA ALA A 101 9.03 17.05 -0.40
C ALA A 101 9.77 18.35 -0.72
N PRO A 102 9.14 19.47 -1.11
CA PRO A 102 9.85 20.74 -1.28
C PRO A 102 10.34 21.33 0.04
N ALA A 103 9.80 20.89 1.18
CA ALA A 103 10.25 21.31 2.51
C ALA A 103 11.37 20.39 3.03
N GLU A 104 12.30 20.98 3.77
CA GLU A 104 13.32 20.28 4.56
C GLU A 104 12.69 19.08 5.28
N PRO A 105 13.31 17.88 5.21
CA PRO A 105 12.77 16.71 5.90
C PRO A 105 12.64 17.02 7.41
N PRO A 106 11.55 16.59 8.07
CA PRO A 106 11.44 16.75 9.51
C PRO A 106 12.62 16.01 10.15
N GLY A 107 13.49 16.76 10.86
CA GLY A 107 14.73 16.22 11.44
C GLY A 107 14.53 15.11 12.49
N SER A 108 13.28 14.76 12.82
CA SER A 108 12.94 13.67 13.74
C SER A 108 12.14 12.56 13.04
N PRO A 109 12.63 11.31 13.03
CA PRO A 109 11.93 10.18 12.42
C PRO A 109 10.57 9.87 13.09
N TRP A 110 10.39 10.31 14.34
CA TRP A 110 9.15 10.13 15.10
C TRP A 110 7.98 10.93 14.53
N VAL A 111 8.25 12.05 13.84
CA VAL A 111 7.21 12.85 13.21
C VAL A 111 6.61 12.10 12.01
N GLY A 112 7.46 11.53 11.16
CA GLY A 112 7.02 10.70 10.03
C GLY A 112 6.25 9.46 10.50
N ALA A 113 6.76 8.78 11.53
CA ALA A 113 6.09 7.64 12.14
C ALA A 113 4.75 8.02 12.79
N GLY A 114 4.67 9.17 13.48
CA GLY A 114 3.45 9.67 14.11
C GLY A 114 2.38 10.04 13.09
N VAL A 115 2.75 10.71 12.00
CA VAL A 115 1.83 11.04 10.90
C VAL A 115 1.34 9.76 10.21
N ALA A 116 2.24 8.81 9.93
CA ALA A 116 1.89 7.54 9.35
C ALA A 116 0.93 6.74 10.24
N LEU A 117 1.22 6.63 11.54
CA LEU A 117 0.38 5.90 12.49
C LEU A 117 -0.97 6.60 12.70
N GLY A 118 -0.97 7.93 12.83
CA GLY A 118 -2.18 8.72 12.99
C GLY A 118 -3.13 8.59 11.82
N LEU A 119 -2.63 8.78 10.58
CA LEU A 119 -3.44 8.63 9.37
C LEU A 119 -3.86 7.17 9.13
N ALA A 120 -3.01 6.19 9.43
CA ALA A 120 -3.37 4.78 9.35
C ALA A 120 -4.50 4.42 10.33
N LEU A 121 -4.41 4.88 11.59
CA LEU A 121 -5.44 4.63 12.60
C LEU A 121 -6.75 5.37 12.26
N LEU A 122 -6.67 6.62 11.82
CA LEU A 122 -7.82 7.38 11.34
C LEU A 122 -8.50 6.67 10.18
N GLY A 123 -7.73 6.17 9.19
CA GLY A 123 -8.25 5.38 8.08
C GLY A 123 -8.92 4.09 8.55
N ALA A 124 -8.30 3.37 9.49
CA ALA A 124 -8.83 2.13 10.02
C ALA A 124 -10.15 2.33 10.80
N LEU A 125 -10.22 3.33 11.68
CA LEU A 125 -11.45 3.67 12.43
C LEU A 125 -12.55 4.19 11.50
N SER A 126 -12.17 4.97 10.48
CA SER A 126 -13.12 5.44 9.46
C SER A 126 -13.68 4.29 8.64
N ALA A 127 -12.88 3.25 8.34
CA ALA A 127 -13.32 2.06 7.63
C ALA A 127 -14.36 1.25 8.41
N LEU A 128 -14.28 1.26 9.74
CA LEU A 128 -15.31 0.66 10.60
C LEU A 128 -16.63 1.42 10.56
N ARG A 129 -16.58 2.76 10.47
CA ARG A 129 -17.78 3.62 10.48
C ARG A 129 -18.47 3.71 9.10
N TRP A 130 -17.68 3.73 8.03
CA TRP A 130 -18.17 3.90 6.65
C TRP A 130 -17.63 2.80 5.72
N PRO A 131 -17.97 1.51 5.97
CA PRO A 131 -17.31 0.39 5.31
C PRO A 131 -17.49 0.41 3.79
N ARG A 132 -18.65 0.85 3.29
CA ARG A 132 -18.91 0.92 1.85
C ARG A 132 -18.04 1.98 1.15
N ALA A 133 -17.99 3.20 1.70
CA ALA A 133 -17.24 4.30 1.09
C ALA A 133 -15.73 4.03 1.15
N LEU A 134 -15.23 3.57 2.29
CA LEU A 134 -13.79 3.35 2.50
C LEU A 134 -13.26 2.14 1.75
N THR A 135 -14.08 1.17 1.41
CA THR A 135 -13.64 0.01 0.62
C THR A 135 -13.55 0.34 -0.86
N VAL A 136 -14.48 1.14 -1.38
CA VAL A 136 -14.38 1.73 -2.72
C VAL A 136 -13.15 2.64 -2.81
N LEU A 137 -12.99 3.57 -1.88
CA LEU A 137 -11.80 4.44 -1.83
C LEU A 137 -10.51 3.63 -1.68
N GLY A 138 -10.48 2.67 -0.75
CA GLY A 138 -9.33 1.83 -0.47
C GLY A 138 -8.87 1.01 -1.68
N THR A 139 -9.82 0.41 -2.40
CA THR A 139 -9.50 -0.39 -3.59
C THR A 139 -9.14 0.46 -4.79
N GLY A 140 -9.79 1.60 -5.00
CA GLY A 140 -9.43 2.54 -6.06
C GLY A 140 -8.03 3.14 -5.86
N VAL A 141 -7.76 3.66 -4.66
CA VAL A 141 -6.47 4.27 -4.30
C VAL A 141 -5.35 3.23 -4.25
N GLY A 142 -5.61 2.06 -3.66
CA GLY A 142 -4.65 0.96 -3.60
C GLY A 142 -4.35 0.36 -4.97
N GLY A 143 -5.36 0.20 -5.83
CA GLY A 143 -5.19 -0.26 -7.21
C GLY A 143 -4.38 0.74 -8.05
N ALA A 144 -4.68 2.03 -7.93
CA ALA A 144 -3.90 3.09 -8.56
C ALA A 144 -2.44 3.11 -8.05
N ALA A 145 -2.23 2.91 -6.73
CA ALA A 145 -0.90 2.82 -6.16
C ALA A 145 -0.11 1.64 -6.74
N ALA A 146 -0.74 0.46 -6.89
CA ALA A 146 -0.10 -0.69 -7.51
C ALA A 146 0.31 -0.41 -8.96
N LEU A 147 -0.54 0.25 -9.75
CA LEU A 147 -0.20 0.64 -11.13
C LEU A 147 0.98 1.63 -11.18
N VAL A 148 0.97 2.64 -10.30
CA VAL A 148 2.05 3.63 -10.22
C VAL A 148 3.37 2.99 -9.79
N VAL A 149 3.35 2.09 -8.80
CA VAL A 149 4.55 1.36 -8.36
C VAL A 149 5.08 0.45 -9.46
N CYS A 150 4.21 -0.20 -10.24
CA CYS A 150 4.65 -1.02 -11.36
C CYS A 150 5.27 -0.16 -12.48
N ALA A 151 4.67 0.99 -12.78
CA ALA A 151 5.22 1.94 -13.75
C ALA A 151 6.58 2.50 -13.28
N ASP A 152 6.70 2.85 -12.00
CA ASP A 152 7.94 3.29 -11.36
C ASP A 152 9.03 2.20 -11.40
N TYR A 153 8.65 0.93 -11.21
CA TYR A 153 9.59 -0.18 -11.35
C TYR A 153 10.17 -0.30 -12.77
N PHE A 154 9.33 -0.15 -13.80
CA PHE A 154 9.80 -0.20 -15.20
C PHE A 154 10.57 1.06 -15.63
N ALA A 155 10.23 2.22 -15.08
CA ALA A 155 10.88 3.49 -15.43
C ALA A 155 12.21 3.70 -14.71
N GLU A 156 12.23 3.46 -13.39
CA GLU A 156 13.31 3.91 -12.51
C GLU A 156 13.72 2.86 -11.46
N GLY A 157 13.22 1.63 -11.55
CA GLY A 157 13.60 0.55 -10.64
C GLY A 157 13.09 0.71 -9.21
N ALA A 158 11.91 1.31 -9.04
CA ALA A 158 11.24 1.57 -7.75
C ALA A 158 11.81 2.76 -6.94
N ALA A 159 12.34 3.78 -7.62
CA ALA A 159 12.92 4.97 -7.01
C ALA A 159 11.88 5.79 -6.20
N LEU A 160 10.63 5.88 -6.67
CA LEU A 160 9.54 6.54 -5.95
C LEU A 160 9.23 5.85 -4.63
N VAL A 161 9.23 4.52 -4.63
CA VAL A 161 9.02 3.71 -3.41
C VAL A 161 10.16 3.92 -2.42
N GLY A 162 11.41 3.93 -2.92
CA GLY A 162 12.59 4.21 -2.12
C GLY A 162 12.54 5.60 -1.47
N PHE A 163 12.13 6.62 -2.22
CA PHE A 163 11.96 7.97 -1.72
C PHE A 163 10.87 8.08 -0.65
N ALA A 164 9.68 7.51 -0.90
CA ALA A 164 8.59 7.52 0.07
C ALA A 164 8.99 6.84 1.38
N LEU A 165 9.73 5.72 1.29
CA LEU A 165 10.23 5.00 2.44
C LEU A 165 11.34 5.76 3.18
N ALA A 166 12.22 6.48 2.47
CA ALA A 166 13.21 7.35 3.07
C ALA A 166 12.55 8.48 3.86
N ARG A 167 11.52 9.12 3.29
CA ARG A 167 10.73 10.16 3.96
C ARG A 167 10.00 9.65 5.20
N LEU A 168 9.41 8.45 5.13
CA LEU A 168 8.80 7.78 6.29
C LEU A 168 9.82 7.52 7.42
N ARG A 169 11.08 7.25 7.07
CA ARG A 169 12.18 7.03 8.02
C ARG A 169 12.83 8.33 8.51
N GLY A 170 12.38 9.50 8.06
CA GLY A 170 13.02 10.77 8.38
C GLY A 170 14.41 10.93 7.76
N ALA A 171 14.74 10.16 6.71
CA ALA A 171 16.00 10.24 5.99
C ALA A 171 15.86 11.15 4.76
N PRO A 172 16.93 11.87 4.35
CA PRO A 172 16.95 12.56 3.07
C PRO A 172 16.81 11.51 1.95
N GLY A 173 15.69 11.56 1.23
CA GLY A 173 15.48 10.73 0.05
C GLY A 173 16.36 11.20 -1.10
N GLY A 174 16.80 10.27 -1.96
CA GLY A 174 17.47 10.63 -3.22
C GLY A 174 16.58 11.53 -4.10
N PRO A 175 17.17 12.34 -5.00
CA PRO A 175 16.39 13.23 -5.85
C PRO A 175 15.45 12.43 -6.76
N LEU A 176 14.16 12.81 -6.79
CA LEU A 176 13.23 12.29 -7.80
C LEU A 176 13.53 12.92 -9.16
N CYS A 177 13.62 12.10 -10.19
CA CYS A 177 13.57 12.57 -11.57
C CYS A 177 12.14 12.93 -11.99
N TRP A 178 12.03 13.61 -13.13
CA TRP A 178 10.76 14.09 -13.68
C TRP A 178 9.68 13.00 -13.83
N PRO A 179 9.99 11.76 -14.28
CA PRO A 179 8.99 10.69 -14.36
C PRO A 179 8.44 10.30 -12.98
N GLY A 180 9.27 10.22 -11.94
CA GLY A 180 8.82 10.02 -10.55
C GLY A 180 7.82 11.07 -10.08
N TRP A 181 8.05 12.35 -10.39
CA TRP A 181 7.10 13.43 -10.07
C TRP A 181 5.81 13.33 -10.85
N ALA A 182 5.90 13.00 -12.15
CA ALA A 182 4.73 12.79 -13.00
C ALA A 182 3.88 11.62 -12.47
N LEU A 183 4.51 10.53 -12.05
CA LEU A 183 3.86 9.36 -11.47
C LEU A 183 3.18 9.68 -10.13
N LEU A 184 3.83 10.45 -9.25
CA LEU A 184 3.25 10.92 -7.99
C LEU A 184 2.00 11.79 -8.25
N GLY A 185 2.03 12.65 -9.26
CA GLY A 185 0.88 13.47 -9.68
C GLY A 185 -0.22 12.69 -10.40
N ALA A 186 0.13 11.63 -11.13
CA ALA A 186 -0.84 10.77 -11.83
C ALA A 186 -1.63 9.88 -10.86
N TRP A 187 -1.04 9.48 -9.73
CA TRP A 187 -1.67 8.63 -8.73
C TRP A 187 -3.05 9.10 -8.24
N PRO A 188 -3.27 10.36 -7.80
CA PRO A 188 -4.59 10.83 -7.39
C PRO A 188 -5.59 10.86 -8.56
N ALA A 189 -5.15 11.22 -9.77
CA ALA A 189 -6.02 11.20 -10.95
C ALA A 189 -6.51 9.78 -11.26
N LEU A 190 -5.60 8.81 -11.27
CA LEU A 190 -5.93 7.38 -11.43
C LEU A 190 -6.86 6.89 -10.33
N SER A 191 -6.62 7.30 -9.09
CA SER A 191 -7.49 6.96 -7.94
C SER A 191 -8.92 7.48 -8.13
N VAL A 192 -9.08 8.74 -8.55
CA VAL A 192 -10.40 9.34 -8.84
C VAL A 192 -11.09 8.58 -9.97
N THR A 193 -10.38 8.26 -11.05
CA THR A 193 -10.98 7.48 -12.16
C THR A 193 -11.44 6.10 -11.72
N ALA A 194 -10.66 5.39 -10.90
CA ALA A 194 -11.02 4.08 -10.37
C ALA A 194 -12.28 4.15 -9.48
N VAL A 195 -12.34 5.15 -8.60
CA VAL A 195 -13.51 5.37 -7.70
C VAL A 195 -14.76 5.71 -8.51
N LEU A 196 -14.66 6.59 -9.51
CA LEU A 196 -15.79 6.93 -10.38
C LEU A 196 -16.28 5.73 -11.19
N LEU A 197 -15.36 4.91 -11.70
CA LEU A 197 -15.68 3.68 -12.41
C LEU A 197 -16.43 2.71 -11.50
N GLN A 198 -15.91 2.49 -10.28
CA GLN A 198 -16.58 1.66 -9.28
C GLN A 198 -17.97 2.19 -8.97
N TRP A 199 -18.12 3.49 -8.74
CA TRP A 199 -19.43 4.11 -8.48
C TRP A 199 -20.42 3.88 -9.63
N LYS A 200 -20.00 4.10 -10.88
CA LYS A 200 -20.87 3.87 -12.04
C LYS A 200 -21.26 2.41 -12.21
N VAL A 201 -20.31 1.48 -12.02
CA VAL A 201 -20.57 0.04 -12.11
C VAL A 201 -21.49 -0.42 -10.96
N THR A 202 -21.40 0.22 -9.79
CA THR A 202 -22.22 -0.12 -8.61
C THR A 202 -23.63 0.48 -8.68
N ALA A 203 -23.83 1.60 -9.40
CA ALA A 203 -25.15 2.21 -9.57
C ALA A 203 -26.03 1.53 -10.63
N GLY A 204 -25.42 0.73 -11.52
CA GLY A 204 -26.11 0.04 -12.61
C GLY A 204 -26.59 -1.39 -12.32
N GLY A 205 -26.47 -1.87 -11.06
CA GLY A 205 -26.89 -3.21 -10.65
C GLY A 205 -27.48 -3.20 -9.25
#